data_AF-A0A7W6HWG2-F1
#
_entry.id   AF-A0A7W6HWG2-F1
#
_cell.length_a   1.000
_cell.length_b   1.000
_cell.length_c   1.000
_cell.angle_alpha   90.00
_cell.angle_beta   90.00
_cell.angle_gamma   90.00
#
_symmetry.space_group_name_H-M   'P 1'
#
loop_
_entity.id
_entity.type
_entity.pdbx_description
1 polymer ?
#
loop_
_entity_poly.entity_id
_entity_poly.type
_entity_poly.pdbx_seq_one_letter_code
_entity_poly.pdbx_strand_id
1 'polypeptide(L)'
;MKWCLGLWIACLWACNPINGVQISGDLFHYKGDKLYFEICGQDTTITVALDSMGSFEAVLPLTKAGYVRLANGKAAFPLYLQPGKSVRLKMDVKKVQEGDYESVEFLEGSNSETRMMADYYQKQWFPSTQEMFVLPPNDFRQIMDSIVHFNDSIISAFVKKNTCDPAFVKLFRIQVKVPLAASYFYYPMYHSLLNREDESEIPADFNIFDRMLPKNDIDVYQRVYRYKIYEVSYWNNLLGEKLAGLMSEPEQFVNSYIDELNKLGLHEQIRDDIGNNFVMQYYNELPEEAVLILKSRYKEIVVNPKYLKEIERVFQNVLP
;
A
#
# COMPACT_ATOMS: atom_id res chain seq x y z
N MET A 1 60.87 38.68 6.30
CA MET A 1 60.71 37.57 7.27
C MET A 1 59.34 37.78 7.91
N LYS A 2 58.29 37.04 7.53
CA LYS A 2 57.82 35.78 8.18
C LYS A 2 58.00 35.90 9.70
N TRP A 3 56.95 35.96 10.51
CA TRP A 3 56.34 34.79 11.15
C TRP A 3 54.82 34.94 11.37
N CYS A 4 54.10 33.87 11.03
CA CYS A 4 52.70 33.59 11.34
C CYS A 4 52.52 33.13 12.80
N LEU A 5 51.41 33.49 13.41
CA LEU A 5 50.70 32.78 14.50
C LEU A 5 49.30 33.41 14.49
N GLY A 6 48.19 32.77 14.15
CA GLY A 6 47.80 31.38 14.35
C GLY A 6 46.37 31.42 14.90
N LEU A 7 45.42 31.91 14.08
CA LEU A 7 44.00 31.98 14.43
C LEU A 7 43.42 30.56 14.33
N TRP A 8 43.26 29.93 15.49
CA TRP A 8 42.49 28.70 15.65
C TRP A 8 41.02 28.99 15.32
N ILE A 9 40.62 28.72 14.07
CA ILE A 9 39.21 28.59 13.73
C ILE A 9 38.82 27.17 14.15
N ALA A 10 38.19 27.06 15.32
CA ALA A 10 37.42 25.89 15.66
C ALA A 10 36.29 25.77 14.62
N CYS A 11 36.40 24.79 13.71
CA CYS A 11 35.32 24.41 12.83
C CYS A 11 34.19 23.83 13.68
N LEU A 12 33.27 24.68 14.12
CA LEU A 12 31.90 24.30 14.46
C LEU A 12 31.27 23.77 13.17
N TRP A 13 31.47 22.47 12.90
CA TRP A 13 30.57 21.71 12.04
C TRP A 13 29.23 21.67 12.77
N ALA A 14 28.42 22.70 12.54
CA ALA A 14 27.00 22.62 12.79
C ALA A 14 26.48 21.45 11.96
N CYS A 15 26.06 20.37 12.63
CA CYS A 15 25.27 19.32 12.01
C CYS A 15 24.10 20.00 11.29
N ASN A 16 24.13 20.03 9.96
CA ASN A 16 22.91 20.27 9.20
C ASN A 16 21.92 19.18 9.66
N PRO A 17 20.71 19.55 10.16
CA PRO A 17 19.72 18.55 10.47
C PRO A 17 19.47 17.74 9.20
N ILE A 18 19.67 16.42 9.29
CA ILE A 18 19.32 15.50 8.21
C ILE A 18 17.80 15.64 8.03
N ASN A 19 17.38 16.32 6.97
CA ASN A 19 15.98 16.38 6.56
C ASN A 19 15.62 15.03 5.91
N GLY A 20 15.36 14.01 6.72
CA GLY A 20 14.98 12.68 6.26
C GLY A 20 15.61 11.54 7.07
N VAL A 21 15.71 10.37 6.45
CA VAL A 21 16.35 9.17 7.03
C VAL A 21 17.52 8.79 6.16
N GLN A 22 18.71 8.70 6.75
CA GLN A 22 19.87 8.14 6.07
C GLN A 22 19.73 6.62 6.05
N ILE A 23 19.80 6.02 4.86
CA ILE A 23 19.77 4.58 4.72
C ILE A 23 20.92 4.13 3.82
N SER A 24 21.65 3.13 4.27
CA SER A 24 22.74 2.53 3.52
C SER A 24 22.75 1.03 3.72
N GLY A 25 23.52 0.33 2.90
CA GLY A 25 23.66 -1.10 3.06
C GLY A 25 24.35 -1.80 1.91
N ASP A 26 24.45 -3.11 2.06
CA ASP A 26 25.07 -4.00 1.10
C ASP A 26 24.04 -5.08 0.69
N LEU A 27 23.81 -5.22 -0.62
CA LEU A 27 22.97 -6.27 -1.17
C LEU A 27 23.82 -7.42 -1.69
N PHE A 28 23.44 -8.65 -1.35
CA PHE A 28 24.00 -9.88 -1.93
C PHE A 28 22.98 -10.52 -2.86
N HIS A 29 23.45 -11.20 -3.91
CA HIS A 29 22.60 -11.85 -4.93
C HIS A 29 21.53 -10.92 -5.54
N TYR A 30 21.84 -9.64 -5.68
CA TYR A 30 20.93 -8.63 -6.20
C TYR A 30 20.71 -8.76 -7.71
N LYS A 31 19.59 -8.21 -8.18
CA LYS A 31 19.18 -8.17 -9.58
C LYS A 31 19.30 -6.76 -10.13
N GLY A 32 20.01 -6.62 -11.25
CA GLY A 32 20.24 -5.32 -11.90
C GLY A 32 21.17 -4.41 -11.11
N ASP A 33 21.15 -3.13 -11.44
CA ASP A 33 22.02 -2.08 -10.88
C ASP A 33 21.25 -1.08 -9.99
N LYS A 34 20.01 -1.42 -9.60
CA LYS A 34 19.10 -0.51 -8.90
C LYS A 34 18.33 -1.22 -7.79
N LEU A 35 17.99 -0.47 -6.76
CA LEU A 35 16.97 -0.82 -5.77
C LEU A 35 15.92 0.30 -5.66
N TYR A 36 14.81 -0.04 -5.04
CA TYR A 36 13.64 0.84 -4.96
C TYR A 36 13.18 0.96 -3.51
N PHE A 37 12.82 2.17 -3.11
CA PHE A 37 12.10 2.44 -1.87
C PHE A 37 10.69 2.93 -2.19
N GLU A 38 9.69 2.20 -1.71
CA GLU A 38 8.29 2.57 -1.80
C GLU A 38 7.85 3.09 -0.42
N ILE A 39 7.54 4.38 -0.32
CA ILE A 39 7.08 4.99 0.93
C ILE A 39 5.55 4.89 1.00
N CYS A 40 5.02 4.32 2.07
CA CYS A 40 3.58 4.18 2.24
C CYS A 40 2.87 5.55 2.20
N GLY A 41 1.74 5.61 1.50
CA GLY A 41 0.95 6.83 1.32
C GLY A 41 1.51 7.82 0.31
N GLN A 42 2.67 7.53 -0.30
CA GLN A 42 3.24 8.36 -1.36
C GLN A 42 3.17 7.63 -2.71
N ASP A 43 2.73 8.33 -3.75
CA ASP A 43 2.72 7.82 -5.13
C ASP A 43 4.12 7.83 -5.77
N THR A 44 5.19 7.93 -4.99
CA THR A 44 6.56 8.09 -5.49
C THR A 44 7.44 6.94 -5.03
N THR A 45 8.08 6.28 -6.00
CA THR A 45 9.13 5.29 -5.76
C THR A 45 10.48 5.97 -5.88
N ILE A 46 11.30 5.88 -4.84
CA ILE A 46 12.68 6.39 -4.88
C ILE A 46 13.58 5.29 -5.44
N THR A 47 14.27 5.61 -6.53
CA THR A 47 15.20 4.68 -7.18
C THR A 47 16.62 5.02 -6.78
N VAL A 48 17.39 4.03 -6.34
CA VAL A 48 18.79 4.19 -5.90
C VAL A 48 19.67 3.24 -6.68
N ALA A 49 20.78 3.75 -7.20
CA ALA A 49 21.76 2.93 -7.91
C ALA A 49 22.62 2.13 -6.92
N LEU A 50 22.93 0.90 -7.29
CA LEU A 50 23.91 0.06 -6.62
C LEU A 50 25.29 0.34 -7.21
N ASP A 51 26.32 0.37 -6.37
CA ASP A 51 27.70 0.36 -6.88
C ASP A 51 28.11 -1.03 -7.39
N SER A 52 29.35 -1.15 -7.86
CA SER A 52 29.89 -2.41 -8.40
C SER A 52 29.98 -3.55 -7.38
N MET A 53 29.86 -3.26 -6.09
CA MET A 53 29.90 -4.23 -5.00
C MET A 53 28.49 -4.54 -4.45
N GLY A 54 27.45 -3.89 -4.97
CA GLY A 54 26.08 -4.04 -4.46
C GLY A 54 25.79 -3.15 -3.25
N SER A 55 26.64 -2.17 -2.95
CA SER A 55 26.42 -1.21 -1.87
C SER A 55 25.53 -0.05 -2.34
N PHE A 56 24.81 0.56 -1.39
CA PHE A 56 23.98 1.73 -1.65
C PHE A 56 23.97 2.71 -0.47
N GLU A 57 23.65 3.95 -0.79
CA GLU A 57 23.36 5.00 0.18
C GLU A 57 22.28 5.93 -0.38
N ALA A 58 21.34 6.35 0.47
CA ALA A 58 20.29 7.29 0.13
C ALA A 58 19.80 8.07 1.36
N VAL A 59 19.16 9.21 1.09
CA VAL A 59 18.40 9.96 2.09
C VAL A 59 16.93 9.92 1.69
N LEU A 60 16.10 9.28 2.52
CA LEU A 60 14.67 9.18 2.28
C LEU A 60 13.97 10.41 2.88
N PRO A 61 13.12 11.14 2.12
CA PRO A 61 12.48 12.37 2.54
C PRO A 61 11.26 12.11 3.45
N LEU A 62 11.48 11.43 4.57
CA LEU A 62 10.43 11.19 5.56
C LEU A 62 10.31 12.38 6.50
N THR A 63 9.11 12.92 6.62
CA THR A 63 8.77 13.99 7.58
C THR A 63 8.14 13.44 8.86
N LYS A 64 7.68 12.19 8.85
CA LYS A 64 7.11 11.45 9.97
C LYS A 64 7.57 9.99 9.93
N ALA A 65 7.45 9.29 11.06
CA ALA A 65 7.73 7.86 11.10
C ALA A 65 6.74 7.08 10.22
N GLY A 66 7.22 6.10 9.45
CA GLY A 66 6.38 5.44 8.47
C GLY A 66 6.95 4.15 7.90
N TYR A 67 6.07 3.40 7.23
CA TYR A 67 6.41 2.18 6.51
C TYR A 67 7.10 2.50 5.20
N VAL A 68 8.22 1.83 4.96
CA VAL A 68 8.97 1.87 3.71
C VAL A 68 9.25 0.44 3.27
N ARG A 69 9.04 0.15 1.99
CA ARG A 69 9.39 -1.14 1.40
C ARG A 69 10.66 -0.97 0.58
N LEU A 70 11.72 -1.69 0.98
CA LEU A 70 12.95 -1.81 0.21
C LEU A 70 12.79 -2.98 -0.76
N ALA A 71 12.92 -2.74 -2.06
CA ALA A 71 12.72 -3.75 -3.08
C ALA A 71 13.89 -3.85 -4.07
N ASN A 72 14.23 -5.09 -4.43
CA ASN A 72 15.12 -5.41 -5.55
C ASN A 72 14.54 -6.62 -6.31
N GLY A 73 14.13 -6.41 -7.57
CA GLY A 73 13.39 -7.41 -8.34
C GLY A 73 12.07 -7.81 -7.65
N LYS A 74 11.93 -9.11 -7.33
CA LYS A 74 10.76 -9.65 -6.61
C LYS A 74 10.95 -9.71 -5.09
N ALA A 75 12.17 -9.52 -4.60
CA ALA A 75 12.45 -9.49 -3.18
C ALA A 75 12.02 -8.14 -2.61
N ALA A 76 11.37 -8.16 -1.45
CA ALA A 76 11.01 -6.95 -0.75
C ALA A 76 11.11 -7.13 0.75
N PHE A 77 11.72 -6.17 1.43
CA PHE A 77 11.88 -6.14 2.86
C PHE A 77 11.17 -4.93 3.47
N PRO A 78 10.35 -5.12 4.52
CA PRO A 78 9.64 -4.03 5.17
C PRO A 78 10.54 -3.31 6.19
N LEU A 79 10.47 -1.98 6.20
CA LEU A 79 11.18 -1.10 7.13
C LEU A 79 10.19 -0.14 7.78
N TYR A 80 10.36 0.10 9.08
CA TYR A 80 9.70 1.22 9.76
C TYR A 80 10.75 2.25 10.10
N LEU A 81 10.70 3.40 9.46
CA LEU A 81 11.76 4.39 9.50
C LEU A 81 11.30 5.66 10.21
N GLN A 82 12.21 6.29 10.96
CA GLN A 82 11.96 7.51 11.72
C GLN A 82 12.86 8.64 11.23
N PRO A 83 12.32 9.84 10.92
CA PRO A 83 13.11 11.00 10.51
C PRO A 83 14.25 11.32 11.50
N GLY A 84 15.40 11.74 10.97
CA GLY A 84 16.59 12.06 11.76
C GLY A 84 17.36 10.85 12.28
N LYS A 85 17.00 9.63 11.86
CA LYS A 85 17.75 8.39 12.17
C LYS A 85 18.56 7.92 10.95
N SER A 86 19.54 7.08 11.24
CA SER A 86 20.34 6.37 10.26
C SER A 86 20.11 4.87 10.40
N VAL A 87 20.02 4.17 9.27
CA VAL A 87 19.85 2.71 9.19
C VAL A 87 20.89 2.15 8.25
N ARG A 88 21.58 1.10 8.68
CA ARG A 88 22.51 0.35 7.84
C ARG A 88 22.19 -1.13 7.91
N LEU A 89 22.04 -1.78 6.75
CA LEU A 89 21.67 -3.18 6.67
C LEU A 89 22.50 -3.97 5.66
N LYS A 90 22.48 -5.29 5.80
CA LYS A 90 22.89 -6.25 4.79
C LYS A 90 21.71 -7.13 4.44
N MET A 91 21.48 -7.36 3.15
CA MET A 91 20.37 -8.18 2.70
C MET A 91 20.80 -9.13 1.60
N ASP A 92 20.57 -10.42 1.81
CA ASP A 92 20.61 -11.41 0.72
C ASP A 92 19.26 -11.39 0.00
N VAL A 93 19.26 -10.84 -1.21
CA VAL A 93 18.05 -10.65 -2.04
C VAL A 93 17.40 -11.99 -2.35
N LYS A 94 18.19 -13.05 -2.57
CA LYS A 94 17.65 -14.38 -2.90
C LYS A 94 16.91 -14.97 -1.71
N LYS A 95 17.50 -14.92 -0.52
CA LYS A 95 16.89 -15.43 0.72
C LYS A 95 15.59 -14.71 1.06
N VAL A 96 15.58 -13.38 0.97
CA VAL A 96 14.35 -12.59 1.18
C VAL A 96 13.28 -12.95 0.14
N GLN A 97 13.65 -13.20 -1.12
CA GLN A 97 12.71 -13.67 -2.14
C GLN A 97 12.10 -15.05 -1.80
N GLU A 98 12.86 -15.90 -1.13
CA GLU A 98 12.45 -17.25 -0.68
C GLU A 98 11.70 -17.23 0.67
N GLY A 99 11.50 -16.06 1.26
CA GLY A 99 10.74 -15.88 2.50
C GLY A 99 11.59 -15.92 3.79
N ASP A 100 12.92 -15.93 3.68
CA ASP A 100 13.83 -15.83 4.82
C ASP A 100 14.11 -14.35 5.14
N TYR A 101 13.20 -13.73 5.88
CA TYR A 101 13.30 -12.35 6.37
C TYR A 101 14.32 -12.21 7.51
N GLU A 102 14.64 -13.30 8.23
CA GLU A 102 15.66 -13.30 9.28
C GLU A 102 17.09 -13.19 8.72
N SER A 103 17.27 -13.44 7.42
CA SER A 103 18.55 -13.24 6.72
C SER A 103 19.04 -11.79 6.64
N VAL A 104 18.19 -10.80 6.94
CA VAL A 104 18.55 -9.37 6.92
C VAL A 104 19.22 -8.95 8.21
N GLU A 105 20.49 -8.55 8.10
CA GLU A 105 21.30 -8.11 9.23
C GLU A 105 21.25 -6.57 9.32
N PHE A 106 20.89 -6.05 10.48
CA PHE A 106 21.00 -4.61 10.76
C PHE A 106 22.32 -4.31 11.43
N LEU A 107 23.18 -3.56 10.75
CA LEU A 107 24.45 -3.06 11.30
C LEU A 107 24.24 -1.79 12.12
N GLU A 108 23.21 -1.00 11.81
CA GLU A 108 22.84 0.22 12.51
C GLU A 108 21.33 0.46 12.41
N GLY A 109 20.74 1.11 13.42
CA GLY A 109 19.39 1.66 13.33
C GLY A 109 18.24 0.64 13.42
N SER A 110 18.51 -0.57 13.91
CA SER A 110 17.46 -1.58 14.12
C SER A 110 16.45 -1.11 15.17
N ASN A 111 15.16 -1.17 14.84
CA ASN A 111 14.07 -0.89 15.77
C ASN A 111 13.10 -2.07 15.92
N SER A 112 12.32 -2.03 17.00
CA SER A 112 11.33 -3.05 17.37
C SER A 112 10.26 -3.22 16.30
N GLU A 113 9.84 -2.13 15.68
CA GLU A 113 8.79 -2.10 14.67
C GLU A 113 9.19 -2.88 13.41
N THR A 114 10.40 -2.63 12.90
CA THR A 114 10.98 -3.34 11.75
C THR A 114 11.19 -4.82 12.07
N ARG A 115 11.71 -5.13 13.26
CA ARG A 115 11.87 -6.52 13.71
C ARG A 115 10.54 -7.25 13.85
N MET A 116 9.48 -6.57 14.31
CA MET A 116 8.14 -7.14 14.39
C MET A 116 7.59 -7.48 13.01
N MET A 117 7.81 -6.61 12.02
CA MET A 117 7.40 -6.91 10.65
C MET A 117 8.17 -8.11 10.09
N ALA A 118 9.50 -8.14 10.24
CA ALA A 118 10.30 -9.28 9.79
C ALA A 118 9.85 -10.59 10.45
N ASP A 119 9.65 -10.59 11.78
CA ASP A 119 9.14 -11.74 12.54
C ASP A 119 7.76 -12.20 12.04
N TYR A 120 6.87 -11.24 11.76
CA TYR A 120 5.56 -11.52 11.19
C TYR A 120 5.67 -12.15 9.80
N TYR A 121 6.40 -11.54 8.87
CA TYR A 121 6.50 -12.05 7.49
C TYR A 121 7.25 -13.38 7.38
N GLN A 122 8.16 -13.66 8.32
CA GLN A 122 8.83 -14.96 8.46
C GLN A 122 7.86 -16.07 8.85
N LYS A 123 6.88 -15.77 9.71
CA LYS A 123 6.04 -16.77 10.40
C LYS A 123 4.59 -16.81 9.93
N GLN A 124 4.13 -15.77 9.24
CA GLN A 124 2.77 -15.67 8.75
C GLN A 124 2.43 -16.88 7.89
N TRP A 125 1.15 -17.23 7.87
CA TRP A 125 0.66 -18.29 7.01
C TRP A 125 -0.54 -17.78 6.22
N PHE A 126 -0.53 -18.09 4.93
CA PHE A 126 -1.64 -17.85 4.00
C PHE A 126 -1.69 -19.04 3.04
N PRO A 127 -2.86 -19.67 2.84
CA PRO A 127 -3.02 -20.65 1.77
C PRO A 127 -2.94 -19.95 0.41
N SER A 128 -2.66 -20.70 -0.64
CA SER A 128 -2.72 -20.14 -1.99
C SER A 128 -4.14 -19.71 -2.34
N THR A 129 -4.27 -18.73 -3.24
CA THR A 129 -5.57 -18.24 -3.71
C THR A 129 -6.45 -19.38 -4.25
N GLN A 130 -5.86 -20.33 -4.95
CA GLN A 130 -6.58 -21.46 -5.51
C GLN A 130 -7.09 -22.42 -4.43
N GLU A 131 -6.26 -22.77 -3.44
CA GLU A 131 -6.68 -23.60 -2.30
C GLU A 131 -7.79 -22.94 -1.49
N MET A 132 -7.77 -21.61 -1.38
CA MET A 132 -8.73 -20.86 -0.58
C MET A 132 -10.09 -20.71 -1.26
N PHE A 133 -10.12 -20.38 -2.56
CA PHE A 133 -11.37 -20.05 -3.27
C PHE A 133 -12.13 -21.26 -3.80
N VAL A 134 -11.56 -22.47 -3.74
CA VAL A 134 -12.30 -23.72 -4.01
C VAL A 134 -13.13 -24.19 -2.81
N LEU A 135 -12.94 -23.59 -1.63
CA LEU A 135 -13.66 -23.99 -0.44
C LEU A 135 -15.12 -23.51 -0.48
N PRO A 136 -16.09 -24.33 -0.03
CA PRO A 136 -17.45 -23.88 0.22
C PRO A 136 -17.49 -22.71 1.22
N PRO A 137 -18.55 -21.89 1.25
CA PRO A 137 -18.58 -20.65 2.04
C PRO A 137 -18.26 -20.84 3.53
N ASN A 138 -18.79 -21.89 4.16
CA ASN A 138 -18.55 -22.15 5.58
C ASN A 138 -17.09 -22.52 5.87
N ASP A 139 -16.48 -23.33 5.01
CA ASP A 139 -15.10 -23.78 5.16
C ASP A 139 -14.12 -22.63 4.87
N PHE A 140 -14.42 -21.82 3.86
CA PHE A 140 -13.71 -20.57 3.59
C PHE A 140 -13.73 -19.67 4.83
N ARG A 141 -14.88 -19.48 5.47
CA ARG A 141 -14.94 -18.63 6.67
C ARG A 141 -14.09 -19.18 7.80
N GLN A 142 -14.14 -20.49 8.05
CA GLN A 142 -13.37 -21.14 9.12
C GLN A 142 -11.85 -21.03 8.88
N ILE A 143 -11.39 -21.24 7.64
CA ILE A 143 -9.96 -21.09 7.32
C ILE A 143 -9.53 -19.62 7.47
N MET A 144 -10.36 -18.66 7.05
CA MET A 144 -10.07 -17.24 7.20
C MET A 144 -9.96 -16.81 8.66
N ASP A 145 -10.90 -17.24 9.51
CA ASP A 145 -10.86 -16.98 10.96
C ASP A 145 -9.59 -17.57 11.60
N SER A 146 -9.20 -18.78 11.17
CA SER A 146 -7.98 -19.44 11.63
C SER A 146 -6.72 -18.67 11.22
N ILE A 147 -6.66 -18.17 9.98
CA ILE A 147 -5.56 -17.34 9.49
C ILE A 147 -5.47 -16.05 10.31
N VAL A 148 -6.60 -15.35 10.52
CA VAL A 148 -6.64 -14.13 11.34
C VAL A 148 -6.08 -14.41 12.73
N HIS A 149 -6.55 -15.47 13.40
CA HIS A 149 -6.11 -15.82 14.75
C HIS A 149 -4.62 -16.14 14.81
N PHE A 150 -4.13 -16.98 13.88
CA PHE A 150 -2.74 -17.37 13.82
C PHE A 150 -1.82 -16.16 13.58
N ASN A 151 -2.13 -15.35 12.57
CA ASN A 151 -1.34 -14.17 12.21
C ASN A 151 -1.37 -13.10 13.32
N ASP A 152 -2.51 -12.90 13.97
CA ASP A 152 -2.64 -12.01 15.13
C ASP A 152 -1.82 -12.49 16.34
N SER A 153 -1.74 -13.82 16.53
CA SER A 153 -0.96 -14.43 17.61
C SER A 153 0.54 -14.17 17.49
N ILE A 154 1.08 -14.08 16.28
CA ILE A 154 2.49 -13.76 16.01
C ILE A 154 2.80 -12.35 16.52
N ILE A 155 1.98 -11.36 16.12
CA ILE A 155 2.12 -9.97 16.58
C ILE A 155 2.00 -9.92 18.10
N SER A 156 0.98 -10.57 18.65
CA SER A 156 0.72 -10.63 20.10
C SER A 156 1.88 -11.26 20.88
N ALA A 157 2.51 -12.31 20.35
CA ALA A 157 3.67 -12.94 20.97
C ALA A 157 4.90 -12.03 20.95
N PHE A 158 5.11 -11.29 19.85
CA PHE A 158 6.23 -10.36 19.72
C PHE A 158 6.13 -9.20 20.71
N VAL A 159 4.97 -8.53 20.79
CA VAL A 159 4.76 -7.35 21.66
C VAL A 159 4.76 -7.70 23.16
N LYS A 160 4.52 -8.97 23.53
CA LYS A 160 4.69 -9.44 24.92
C LYS A 160 6.15 -9.44 25.37
N LYS A 161 7.09 -9.59 24.43
CA LYS A 161 8.53 -9.72 24.71
C LYS A 161 9.33 -8.47 24.37
N ASN A 162 8.77 -7.59 23.56
CA ASN A 162 9.44 -6.41 23.01
C ASN A 162 8.55 -5.17 23.16
N THR A 163 9.15 -4.02 23.44
CA THR A 163 8.45 -2.74 23.42
C THR A 163 8.33 -2.26 21.99
N CYS A 164 7.11 -2.01 21.52
CA CYS A 164 6.81 -1.36 20.23
C CYS A 164 5.91 -0.15 20.49
N ASP A 165 5.94 0.85 19.60
CA ASP A 165 4.95 1.93 19.61
C ASP A 165 3.51 1.35 19.46
N PRO A 166 2.60 1.58 20.42
CA PRO A 166 1.21 1.11 20.32
C PRO A 166 0.48 1.59 19.07
N ALA A 167 0.78 2.81 18.58
CA ALA A 167 0.18 3.33 17.35
C ALA A 167 0.63 2.53 16.13
N PHE A 168 1.93 2.17 16.07
CA PHE A 168 2.45 1.27 15.06
C PHE A 168 1.80 -0.11 15.14
N VAL A 169 1.69 -0.71 16.33
CA VAL A 169 1.07 -2.03 16.50
C VAL A 169 -0.37 -2.03 15.99
N LYS A 170 -1.15 -0.98 16.30
CA LYS A 170 -2.52 -0.81 15.80
C LYS A 170 -2.55 -0.78 14.27
N LEU A 171 -1.73 0.05 13.63
CA LEU A 171 -1.68 0.19 12.18
C LEU A 171 -1.18 -1.10 11.50
N PHE A 172 -0.20 -1.77 12.08
CA PHE A 172 0.32 -3.03 11.54
C PHE A 172 -0.73 -4.15 11.59
N ARG A 173 -1.54 -4.22 12.67
CA ARG A 173 -2.66 -5.16 12.74
C ARG A 173 -3.71 -4.89 11.65
N ILE A 174 -3.91 -3.64 11.25
CA ILE A 174 -4.76 -3.30 10.10
C ILE A 174 -4.08 -3.76 8.80
N GLN A 175 -2.79 -3.47 8.62
CA GLN A 175 -2.01 -3.85 7.43
C GLN A 175 -2.12 -5.34 7.11
N VAL A 176 -1.96 -6.19 8.12
CA VAL A 176 -1.99 -7.65 7.93
C VAL A 176 -3.40 -8.21 7.73
N LYS A 177 -4.44 -7.43 8.05
CA LYS A 177 -5.85 -7.76 7.80
C LYS A 177 -6.31 -7.36 6.40
N VAL A 178 -5.62 -6.43 5.72
CA VAL A 178 -5.98 -6.00 4.35
C VAL A 178 -6.07 -7.18 3.37
N PRO A 179 -5.08 -8.11 3.30
CA PRO A 179 -5.20 -9.27 2.41
C PRO A 179 -6.38 -10.17 2.76
N LEU A 180 -6.74 -10.28 4.04
CA LEU A 180 -7.84 -11.12 4.50
C LEU A 180 -9.19 -10.54 4.09
N ALA A 181 -9.35 -9.23 4.28
CA ALA A 181 -10.46 -8.45 3.75
C ALA A 181 -10.60 -8.60 2.23
N ALA A 182 -9.48 -8.60 1.50
CA ALA A 182 -9.49 -8.84 0.06
C ALA A 182 -9.96 -10.24 -0.33
N SER A 183 -9.57 -11.27 0.42
CA SER A 183 -10.08 -12.61 0.17
C SER A 183 -11.60 -12.67 0.31
N TYR A 184 -12.19 -12.11 1.37
CA TYR A 184 -13.66 -12.07 1.51
C TYR A 184 -14.34 -11.32 0.38
N PHE A 185 -13.76 -10.19 -0.02
CA PHE A 185 -14.31 -9.33 -1.05
C PHE A 185 -14.37 -10.01 -2.41
N TYR A 186 -13.29 -10.70 -2.81
CA TYR A 186 -13.24 -11.36 -4.12
C TYR A 186 -13.76 -12.80 -4.11
N TYR A 187 -14.02 -13.38 -2.94
CA TYR A 187 -14.47 -14.77 -2.83
C TYR A 187 -15.69 -15.10 -3.70
N PRO A 188 -16.81 -14.34 -3.68
CA PRO A 188 -17.99 -14.69 -4.48
C PRO A 188 -17.69 -14.88 -5.97
N MET A 189 -16.91 -13.96 -6.52
CA MET A 189 -16.51 -13.97 -7.92
C MET A 189 -15.57 -15.15 -8.23
N TYR A 190 -14.50 -15.35 -7.45
CA TYR A 190 -13.55 -16.42 -7.75
C TYR A 190 -14.11 -17.80 -7.46
N HIS A 191 -14.90 -17.95 -6.39
CA HIS A 191 -15.51 -19.22 -6.03
C HIS A 191 -16.47 -19.70 -7.12
N SER A 192 -17.36 -18.83 -7.63
CA SER A 192 -18.27 -19.17 -8.73
C SER A 192 -17.53 -19.51 -10.04
N LEU A 193 -16.41 -18.85 -10.33
CA LEU A 193 -15.59 -19.14 -11.51
C LEU A 193 -14.87 -20.49 -11.42
N LEU A 194 -14.40 -20.86 -10.23
CA LEU A 194 -13.61 -22.07 -9.98
C LEU A 194 -14.49 -23.31 -9.70
N ASN A 195 -15.71 -23.13 -9.19
CA ASN A 195 -16.60 -24.20 -8.74
C ASN A 195 -18.00 -24.02 -9.35
N ARG A 196 -18.09 -24.16 -10.68
CA ARG A 196 -19.34 -23.91 -11.43
C ARG A 196 -20.51 -24.82 -11.06
N GLU A 197 -20.22 -25.96 -10.43
CA GLU A 197 -21.21 -26.95 -9.98
C GLU A 197 -21.61 -26.75 -8.51
N ASP A 198 -20.97 -25.83 -7.79
CA ASP A 198 -21.33 -25.52 -6.40
C ASP A 198 -22.52 -24.55 -6.38
N GLU A 199 -23.66 -25.04 -5.87
CA GLU A 199 -24.90 -24.27 -5.70
C GLU A 199 -25.02 -23.65 -4.30
N SER A 200 -23.96 -23.72 -3.47
CA SER A 200 -23.98 -23.18 -2.11
C SER A 200 -24.26 -21.67 -2.10
N GLU A 201 -25.30 -21.27 -1.36
CA GLU A 201 -25.58 -19.85 -1.16
C GLU A 201 -24.52 -19.19 -0.27
N ILE A 202 -24.06 -18.02 -0.71
CA ILE A 202 -23.18 -17.17 0.10
C ILE A 202 -24.04 -16.49 1.18
N PRO A 203 -23.73 -16.67 2.47
CA PRO A 203 -24.50 -16.05 3.56
C PRO A 203 -24.57 -14.52 3.44
N ALA A 204 -25.70 -13.91 3.79
CA ALA A 204 -25.89 -12.45 3.71
C ALA A 204 -24.82 -11.63 4.45
N ASP A 205 -24.30 -12.13 5.58
CA ASP A 205 -23.26 -11.48 6.38
C ASP A 205 -21.84 -11.97 6.06
N PHE A 206 -21.63 -12.58 4.90
CA PHE A 206 -20.34 -13.15 4.52
C PHE A 206 -19.26 -12.09 4.32
N ASN A 207 -19.62 -10.94 3.74
CA ASN A 207 -18.70 -9.83 3.60
C ASN A 207 -18.51 -9.12 4.95
N ILE A 208 -17.50 -9.57 5.71
CA ILE A 208 -17.16 -8.96 7.00
C ILE A 208 -16.30 -7.70 6.85
N PHE A 209 -16.09 -7.21 5.62
CA PHE A 209 -15.16 -6.12 5.35
C PHE A 209 -15.47 -4.83 6.12
N ASP A 210 -16.75 -4.45 6.18
CA ASP A 210 -17.20 -3.26 6.92
C ASP A 210 -16.89 -3.35 8.41
N ARG A 211 -16.74 -4.57 8.92
CA ARG A 211 -16.38 -4.85 10.31
C ARG A 211 -14.87 -5.00 10.52
N MET A 212 -14.13 -5.46 9.52
CA MET A 212 -12.70 -5.78 9.66
C MET A 212 -11.79 -4.56 9.59
N LEU A 213 -12.03 -3.66 8.62
CA LEU A 213 -11.18 -2.50 8.39
C LEU A 213 -11.99 -1.21 8.54
N PRO A 214 -11.39 -0.12 9.08
CA PRO A 214 -12.04 1.18 9.10
C PRO A 214 -12.38 1.64 7.67
N LYS A 215 -13.24 2.64 7.57
CA LYS A 215 -13.66 3.29 6.32
C LYS A 215 -13.51 4.77 6.49
N ASN A 216 -13.14 5.45 5.41
CA ASN A 216 -13.01 6.90 5.38
C ASN A 216 -12.07 7.43 6.48
N ASP A 217 -11.06 6.64 6.85
CA ASP A 217 -10.07 6.97 7.89
C ASP A 217 -8.77 7.38 7.22
N ILE A 218 -8.53 8.69 7.16
CA ILE A 218 -7.39 9.26 6.45
C ILE A 218 -6.04 8.88 7.10
N ASP A 219 -5.98 8.65 8.41
CA ASP A 219 -4.74 8.25 9.08
C ASP A 219 -4.35 6.83 8.62
N VAL A 220 -5.32 5.92 8.56
CA VAL A 220 -5.12 4.57 8.03
C VAL A 220 -4.81 4.62 6.53
N TYR A 221 -5.53 5.45 5.77
CA TYR A 221 -5.33 5.63 4.33
C TYR A 221 -3.89 6.00 3.97
N GLN A 222 -3.30 6.92 4.73
CA GLN A 222 -1.95 7.39 4.47
C GLN A 222 -0.86 6.47 5.05
N ARG A 223 -1.17 5.68 6.08
CA ARG A 223 -0.14 5.00 6.89
C ARG A 223 -0.16 3.47 6.82
N VAL A 224 -1.17 2.87 6.20
CA VAL A 224 -1.25 1.40 6.04
C VAL A 224 -1.00 1.00 4.59
N TYR A 225 0.03 0.19 4.38
CA TYR A 225 0.38 -0.27 3.04
C TYR A 225 -0.74 -1.15 2.46
N ARG A 226 -1.08 -0.94 1.17
CA ARG A 226 -2.17 -1.58 0.41
C ARG A 226 -3.61 -1.23 0.82
N TYR A 227 -3.83 -0.59 1.97
CA TYR A 227 -5.18 -0.20 2.37
C TYR A 227 -5.80 0.80 1.38
N LYS A 228 -5.03 1.77 0.88
CA LYS A 228 -5.48 2.71 -0.17
C LYS A 228 -6.08 2.00 -1.39
N ILE A 229 -5.35 1.05 -1.97
CA ILE A 229 -5.79 0.30 -3.16
C ILE A 229 -7.11 -0.41 -2.85
N TYR A 230 -7.16 -1.06 -1.70
CA TYR A 230 -8.32 -1.81 -1.28
C TYR A 230 -9.54 -0.91 -1.07
N GLU A 231 -9.41 0.20 -0.34
CA GLU A 231 -10.52 1.09 -0.04
C GLU A 231 -11.10 1.72 -1.31
N VAL A 232 -10.24 2.12 -2.26
CA VAL A 232 -10.68 2.61 -3.57
C VAL A 232 -11.49 1.53 -4.30
N SER A 233 -10.99 0.28 -4.36
CA SER A 233 -11.73 -0.83 -4.98
C SER A 233 -13.06 -1.11 -4.27
N TYR A 234 -13.11 -1.03 -2.95
CA TYR A 234 -14.35 -1.24 -2.19
C TYR A 234 -15.43 -0.22 -2.60
N TRP A 235 -15.10 1.08 -2.57
CA TRP A 235 -16.07 2.12 -2.92
C TRP A 235 -16.51 2.03 -4.38
N ASN A 236 -15.59 1.72 -5.31
CA ASN A 236 -15.93 1.50 -6.71
C ASN A 236 -16.88 0.33 -6.94
N ASN A 237 -16.66 -0.79 -6.25
CA ASN A 237 -17.56 -1.93 -6.38
C ASN A 237 -18.91 -1.67 -5.73
N LEU A 238 -18.95 -0.99 -4.57
CA LEU A 238 -20.21 -0.60 -3.94
C LEU A 238 -21.05 0.29 -4.87
N LEU A 239 -20.43 1.27 -5.52
CA LEU A 239 -21.09 2.14 -6.51
C LEU A 239 -21.48 1.35 -7.76
N GLY A 240 -20.62 0.46 -8.25
CA GLY A 240 -20.89 -0.40 -9.41
C GLY A 240 -22.07 -1.35 -9.18
N GLU A 241 -22.16 -2.00 -8.02
CA GLU A 241 -23.28 -2.86 -7.63
C GLU A 241 -24.58 -2.06 -7.53
N LYS A 242 -24.53 -0.89 -6.87
CA LYS A 242 -25.69 0.01 -6.73
C LYS A 242 -26.22 0.48 -8.09
N LEU A 243 -25.33 0.71 -9.04
CA LEU A 243 -25.65 1.27 -10.36
C LEU A 243 -25.65 0.22 -11.48
N ALA A 244 -25.62 -1.08 -11.14
CA ALA A 244 -25.53 -2.16 -12.12
C ALA A 244 -26.67 -2.14 -13.15
N GLY A 245 -27.87 -1.72 -12.73
CA GLY A 245 -29.03 -1.57 -13.61
C GLY A 245 -28.90 -0.47 -14.67
N LEU A 246 -27.93 0.45 -14.52
CA LEU A 246 -27.69 1.55 -15.47
C LEU A 246 -26.58 1.25 -16.46
N MET A 247 -25.97 0.05 -16.43
CA MET A 247 -24.86 -0.30 -17.32
C MET A 247 -25.25 -0.29 -18.81
N SER A 248 -26.54 -0.47 -19.12
CA SER A 248 -27.09 -0.33 -20.49
C SER A 248 -27.40 1.12 -20.89
N GLU A 249 -27.29 2.08 -19.96
CA GLU A 249 -27.58 3.50 -20.14
C GLU A 249 -26.37 4.35 -19.73
N PRO A 250 -25.28 4.35 -20.54
CA PRO A 250 -23.97 4.88 -20.12
C PRO A 250 -23.98 6.33 -19.64
N GLU A 251 -24.80 7.19 -20.24
CA GLU A 251 -24.95 8.59 -19.83
C GLU A 251 -25.55 8.72 -18.42
N GLN A 252 -26.58 7.92 -18.12
CA GLN A 252 -27.21 7.91 -16.80
C GLN A 252 -26.29 7.27 -15.76
N PHE A 253 -25.55 6.23 -16.16
CA PHE A 253 -24.54 5.61 -15.31
C PHE A 253 -23.48 6.61 -14.87
N VAL A 254 -22.88 7.37 -15.79
CA VAL A 254 -21.86 8.38 -15.47
C VAL A 254 -22.41 9.46 -14.53
N ASN A 255 -23.60 10.00 -14.84
CA ASN A 255 -24.22 11.02 -14.00
C ASN A 255 -24.50 10.48 -12.58
N SER A 256 -25.11 9.30 -12.50
CA SER A 256 -25.46 8.69 -11.21
C SER A 256 -24.23 8.31 -10.41
N TYR A 257 -23.16 7.84 -11.05
CA TYR A 257 -21.91 7.52 -10.38
C TYR A 257 -21.32 8.76 -9.70
N ILE A 258 -21.21 9.88 -10.42
CA ILE A 258 -20.70 11.15 -9.89
C ILE A 258 -21.56 11.64 -8.72
N ASP A 259 -22.88 11.61 -8.87
CA ASP A 259 -23.82 12.05 -7.85
C ASP A 259 -23.75 11.18 -6.58
N GLU A 260 -23.67 9.86 -6.75
CA GLU A 260 -23.58 8.92 -5.64
C GLU A 260 -22.23 9.02 -4.92
N LEU A 261 -21.12 9.14 -5.64
CA LEU A 261 -19.80 9.35 -5.02
C LEU A 261 -19.77 10.61 -4.14
N ASN A 262 -20.38 11.70 -4.60
CA ASN A 262 -20.46 12.93 -3.81
C ASN A 262 -21.35 12.81 -2.55
N LYS A 263 -22.34 11.90 -2.54
CA LYS A 263 -23.20 11.64 -1.37
C LYS A 263 -22.50 10.82 -0.29
N LEU A 264 -21.41 10.13 -0.60
CA LEU A 264 -20.72 9.24 0.36
C LEU A 264 -20.01 10.00 1.50
N GLY A 265 -19.81 11.31 1.38
CA GLY A 265 -19.17 12.11 2.45
C GLY A 265 -17.71 11.69 2.73
N LEU A 266 -17.00 11.23 1.70
CA LEU A 266 -15.63 10.77 1.82
C LEU A 266 -14.66 11.94 2.03
N HIS A 267 -13.58 11.67 2.75
CA HIS A 267 -12.44 12.56 2.85
C HIS A 267 -11.91 12.87 1.45
N GLU A 268 -11.56 14.13 1.20
CA GLU A 268 -11.22 14.65 -0.13
C GLU A 268 -10.19 13.77 -0.87
N GLN A 269 -9.08 13.43 -0.21
CA GLN A 269 -8.06 12.57 -0.81
C GLN A 269 -8.60 11.19 -1.25
N ILE A 270 -9.46 10.56 -0.45
CA ILE A 270 -10.04 9.25 -0.76
C ILE A 270 -11.00 9.39 -1.94
N ARG A 271 -11.86 10.42 -1.92
CA ARG A 271 -12.76 10.74 -3.03
C ARG A 271 -12.01 11.00 -4.33
N ASP A 272 -10.93 11.78 -4.28
CA ASP A 272 -10.10 12.10 -5.44
C ASP A 272 -9.46 10.84 -6.05
N ASP A 273 -8.97 9.93 -5.21
CA ASP A 273 -8.39 8.67 -5.64
C ASP A 273 -9.44 7.75 -6.30
N ILE A 274 -10.66 7.70 -5.75
CA ILE A 274 -11.80 6.97 -6.34
C ILE A 274 -12.22 7.60 -7.67
N GLY A 275 -12.42 8.92 -7.68
CA GLY A 275 -12.86 9.65 -8.87
C GLY A 275 -11.83 9.59 -9.99
N ASN A 276 -10.54 9.70 -9.67
CA ASN A 276 -9.47 9.53 -10.65
C ASN A 276 -9.46 8.10 -11.20
N ASN A 277 -9.63 7.09 -10.34
CA ASN A 277 -9.72 5.70 -10.82
C ASN A 277 -10.91 5.49 -11.76
N PHE A 278 -12.08 6.02 -11.43
CA PHE A 278 -13.27 5.98 -12.29
C PHE A 278 -13.03 6.64 -13.65
N VAL A 279 -12.51 7.88 -13.65
CA VAL A 279 -12.23 8.61 -14.89
C VAL A 279 -11.24 7.85 -15.77
N MET A 280 -10.12 7.41 -15.18
CA MET A 280 -9.05 6.73 -15.91
C MET A 280 -9.43 5.33 -16.39
N GLN A 281 -10.40 4.68 -15.76
CA GLN A 281 -10.95 3.41 -16.24
C GLN A 281 -11.87 3.64 -17.44
N TYR A 282 -12.81 4.59 -17.33
CA TYR A 282 -13.94 4.66 -18.25
C TYR A 282 -13.76 5.62 -19.43
N TYR A 283 -12.75 6.51 -19.43
CA TYR A 283 -12.59 7.53 -20.47
C TYR A 283 -12.48 6.98 -21.91
N ASN A 284 -11.98 5.75 -22.07
CA ASN A 284 -11.82 5.07 -23.36
C ASN A 284 -12.78 3.88 -23.55
N GLU A 285 -13.57 3.53 -22.53
CA GLU A 285 -14.48 2.38 -22.55
C GLU A 285 -15.93 2.79 -22.83
N LEU A 286 -16.28 4.04 -22.52
CA LEU A 286 -17.63 4.57 -22.70
C LEU A 286 -17.88 5.11 -24.12
N PRO A 287 -19.15 5.13 -24.58
CA PRO A 287 -19.55 5.88 -25.77
C PRO A 287 -19.24 7.38 -25.66
N GLU A 288 -19.10 8.04 -26.82
CA GLU A 288 -18.70 9.45 -26.93
C GLU A 288 -19.57 10.39 -26.09
N GLU A 289 -20.89 10.20 -26.08
CA GLU A 289 -21.84 11.01 -25.33
C GLU A 289 -21.61 10.92 -23.82
N ALA A 290 -21.34 9.72 -23.31
CA ALA A 290 -21.04 9.49 -21.89
C ALA A 290 -19.64 10.04 -21.51
N VAL A 291 -18.66 9.96 -22.42
CA VAL A 291 -17.34 10.58 -22.24
C VAL A 291 -17.44 12.10 -22.17
N LEU A 292 -18.32 12.73 -22.97
CA LEU A 292 -18.58 14.17 -22.90
C LEU A 292 -19.13 14.59 -21.54
N ILE A 293 -20.06 13.81 -20.98
CA ILE A 293 -20.59 14.03 -19.63
C ILE A 293 -19.45 13.92 -18.62
N LEU A 294 -18.66 12.85 -18.67
CA LEU A 294 -17.52 12.63 -17.78
C LEU A 294 -16.51 13.80 -17.87
N LYS A 295 -16.16 14.25 -19.08
CA LYS A 295 -15.27 15.39 -19.34
C LYS A 295 -15.82 16.70 -18.78
N SER A 296 -17.14 16.90 -18.79
CA SER A 296 -17.76 18.11 -18.24
C SER A 296 -17.87 18.10 -16.71
N ARG A 297 -17.95 16.92 -16.08
CA ARG A 297 -18.28 16.77 -14.65
C ARG A 297 -17.16 16.21 -13.76
N TYR A 298 -16.04 15.70 -14.29
CA TYR A 298 -15.01 15.03 -13.47
C TYR A 298 -14.45 15.90 -12.32
N LYS A 299 -14.45 17.23 -12.48
CA LYS A 299 -14.00 18.19 -11.44
C LYS A 299 -14.90 18.21 -10.20
N GLU A 300 -16.09 17.61 -10.26
CA GLU A 300 -16.97 17.43 -9.10
C GLU A 300 -16.45 16.36 -8.14
N ILE A 301 -15.69 15.39 -8.65
CA ILE A 301 -15.22 14.22 -7.89
C ILE A 301 -13.69 14.13 -7.79
N VAL A 302 -12.96 14.95 -8.55
CA VAL A 302 -11.50 15.05 -8.50
C VAL A 302 -11.10 16.52 -8.37
N VAL A 303 -10.41 16.88 -7.30
CA VAL A 303 -9.84 18.23 -7.08
C VAL A 303 -8.32 18.23 -6.95
N ASN A 304 -7.70 17.06 -6.73
CA ASN A 304 -6.25 16.92 -6.68
C ASN A 304 -5.56 17.48 -7.94
N PRO A 305 -4.68 18.49 -7.82
CA PRO A 305 -4.04 19.14 -8.98
C PRO A 305 -3.22 18.19 -9.86
N LYS A 306 -2.63 17.12 -9.28
CA LYS A 306 -1.87 16.12 -10.03
C LYS A 306 -2.81 15.32 -10.95
N TYR A 307 -3.94 14.85 -10.41
CA TYR A 307 -4.93 14.10 -11.19
C TYR A 307 -5.63 14.98 -12.21
N LEU A 308 -6.00 16.21 -11.86
CA LEU A 308 -6.57 17.17 -12.81
C LEU A 308 -5.67 17.34 -14.04
N LYS A 309 -4.36 17.56 -13.85
CA LYS A 309 -3.41 17.71 -14.96
C LYS A 309 -3.32 16.46 -15.83
N GLU A 310 -3.38 15.28 -15.22
CA GLU A 310 -3.35 14.01 -15.95
C GLU A 310 -4.63 13.76 -16.75
N ILE A 311 -5.78 13.96 -16.13
CA ILE A 311 -7.10 13.83 -16.76
C ILE A 311 -7.27 14.83 -17.91
N GLU A 312 -6.87 16.09 -17.72
CA GLU A 312 -6.92 17.11 -18.78
C GLU A 312 -6.07 16.72 -19.99
N ARG A 313 -4.88 16.16 -19.77
CA ARG A 313 -4.03 15.63 -20.84
C ARG A 313 -4.70 14.48 -21.58
N VAL A 314 -5.39 13.59 -20.88
CA VAL A 314 -6.08 12.44 -21.49
C VAL A 314 -7.26 12.92 -22.34
N PHE A 315 -8.11 13.81 -21.82
CA PHE A 315 -9.28 14.32 -22.56
C PHE A 315 -8.95 15.24 -23.75
N GLN A 316 -7.72 15.74 -23.85
CA GLN A 316 -7.23 16.42 -25.07
C GLN A 316 -7.02 15.45 -26.24
N ASN A 317 -6.82 14.16 -25.98
CA ASN A 317 -6.51 13.16 -27.00
C ASN A 317 -7.72 12.30 -27.42
N VAL A 318 -8.84 12.43 -26.72
CA VAL A 318 -10.00 11.53 -26.85
C VAL A 318 -11.13 12.15 -27.67
N LEU A 319 -11.19 13.49 -27.76
CA LEU A 319 -12.18 14.22 -28.54
C LEU A 319 -11.53 15.48 -29.15
N PRO A 320 -11.81 15.82 -30.42
CA PRO A 320 -11.26 17.00 -31.11
C PRO A 320 -11.63 18.34 -30.45
#